data_AF-A0A527TM69-F1
#
_entry.id   AF-A0A527TM69-F1
#
_cell.length_a   1.000
_cell.length_b   1.000
_cell.length_c   1.000
_cell.angle_alpha   90.00
_cell.angle_beta   90.00
_cell.angle_gamma   90.00
#
_symmetry.space_group_name_H-M   'P 1'
#
loop_
_entity.id
_entity.type
_entity.pdbx_description
1 polymer ?
#
loop_
_entity_poly.entity_id
_entity_poly.type
_entity_poly.pdbx_seq_one_letter_code
_entity_poly.pdbx_strand_id
1 'polypeptide(L)'
;FRQSFEPQITIDRIDEILGHIYRSGEPKRVRIEDIQRIVARHYNVSKTELLSNRRTRTIVKPRQVAMYLSKVMTPRSLPEIGRRFGGRDHTTVLH
;
A
#
# COMPACT_ATOMS: atom_id res chain seq x y z
N PHE A 1 37.37 -12.70 31.33
CA PHE A 1 37.79 -12.19 30.02
C PHE A 1 36.94 -12.81 28.93
N ARG A 2 35.81 -12.19 28.58
CA ARG A 2 35.09 -12.52 27.34
C ARG A 2 35.69 -11.65 26.26
N GLN A 3 36.61 -12.22 25.48
CA GLN A 3 37.06 -11.58 24.25
C GLN A 3 35.92 -11.76 23.25
N SER A 4 35.10 -10.71 23.10
CA SER A 4 34.14 -10.62 22.02
C SER A 4 34.93 -10.74 20.72
N PHE A 5 34.72 -11.83 19.99
CA PHE A 5 35.12 -11.88 18.59
C PHE A 5 34.28 -10.82 17.87
N GLU A 6 34.86 -9.64 17.67
CA GLU A 6 34.37 -8.69 16.68
C GLU A 6 34.90 -9.20 15.33
N PRO A 7 34.11 -9.92 14.51
CA PRO A 7 34.56 -10.28 13.19
C PRO A 7 34.89 -9.00 12.43
N GLN A 8 36.09 -8.95 11.86
CA GLN A 8 36.60 -7.84 11.06
C GLN A 8 35.52 -7.40 10.06
N ILE A 9 35.15 -6.11 10.07
CA ILE A 9 34.20 -5.57 9.10
C ILE A 9 34.91 -5.48 7.75
N THR A 10 34.85 -6.56 6.96
CA THR A 10 35.32 -6.61 5.58
C THR A 10 34.20 -6.24 4.61
N ILE A 11 34.58 -5.74 3.42
CA ILE A 11 33.65 -5.39 2.35
C ILE A 11 32.79 -6.61 1.97
N ASP A 12 33.37 -7.81 1.91
CA ASP A 12 32.64 -9.05 1.65
C ASP A 12 31.56 -9.35 2.71
N ARG A 13 31.84 -9.00 3.97
CA ARG A 13 30.89 -9.19 5.09
C ARG A 13 29.80 -8.13 5.07
N ILE A 14 30.12 -6.90 4.67
CA ILE A 14 29.15 -5.86 4.39
C ILE A 14 28.21 -6.33 3.27
N ASP A 15 28.74 -6.90 2.18
CA ASP A 15 27.93 -7.41 1.06
C ASP A 15 27.07 -8.63 1.43
N GLU A 16 27.55 -9.50 2.32
CA GLU A 16 26.77 -10.63 2.83
C GLU A 16 25.59 -10.16 3.70
N ILE A 17 25.84 -9.23 4.63
CA ILE A 17 24.83 -8.67 5.54
C ILE A 17 23.84 -7.80 4.76
N LEU A 18 24.34 -6.88 3.93
CA LEU A 18 23.52 -6.04 3.06
C LEU A 18 22.77 -6.90 2.05
N GLY A 19 23.37 -7.96 1.52
CA GLY A 19 22.72 -8.91 0.62
C GLY A 19 21.52 -9.60 1.26
N HIS A 20 21.50 -9.85 2.57
CA HIS A 20 20.32 -10.35 3.28
C HIS A 20 19.24 -9.28 3.46
N ILE A 21 19.64 -8.04 3.77
CA ILE A 21 18.73 -6.90 3.91
C ILE A 21 18.11 -6.52 2.55
N TYR A 22 18.88 -6.60 1.47
CA TYR A 22 18.47 -6.25 0.10
C TYR A 22 17.69 -7.39 -0.57
N ARG A 23 18.01 -8.67 -0.28
CA ARG A 23 17.18 -9.82 -0.72
C ARG A 23 15.83 -9.91 -0.01
N SER A 24 15.68 -9.21 1.12
CA SER A 24 14.36 -8.94 1.72
C SER A 24 13.54 -7.91 0.92
N GLY A 25 14.16 -7.26 -0.08
CA GLY A 25 13.57 -6.31 -1.01
C GLY A 25 12.81 -6.99 -2.16
N GLU A 26 11.87 -7.89 -1.85
CA GLU A 26 10.74 -8.02 -2.77
C GLU A 26 10.16 -6.61 -2.96
N PRO A 27 9.92 -6.14 -4.20
CA PRO A 27 9.26 -4.85 -4.40
C PRO A 27 7.99 -4.87 -3.55
N LYS A 28 7.91 -3.97 -2.55
CA LYS A 28 6.79 -3.93 -1.60
C LYS A 28 5.51 -3.96 -2.42
N ARG A 29 4.82 -5.10 -2.42
CA ARG A 29 3.60 -5.27 -3.21
C ARG A 29 2.62 -4.22 -2.71
N VAL A 30 2.22 -3.31 -3.59
CA VAL A 30 1.29 -2.24 -3.23
C VAL A 30 -0.03 -2.88 -2.81
N ARG A 31 -0.50 -2.54 -1.61
CA ARG A 31 -1.76 -3.03 -1.05
C ARG A 31 -2.84 -1.96 -1.21
N ILE A 32 -4.08 -2.40 -1.42
CA ILE A 32 -5.24 -1.49 -1.48
C ILE A 32 -5.35 -0.67 -0.18
N GLU A 33 -5.04 -1.26 0.97
CA GLU A 33 -5.07 -0.56 2.26
C GLU A 33 -4.06 0.58 2.36
N ASP A 34 -2.88 0.44 1.73
CA ASP A 34 -1.87 1.49 1.68
C ASP A 34 -2.35 2.65 0.81
N ILE A 35 -2.95 2.34 -0.34
CA ILE A 35 -3.56 3.33 -1.23
C ILE A 35 -4.66 4.09 -0.49
N GLN A 36 -5.58 3.39 0.18
CA GLN A 36 -6.64 4.00 0.98
C GLN A 36 -6.07 4.94 2.04
N ARG A 37 -5.04 4.51 2.78
CA ARG A 37 -4.40 5.31 3.83
C ARG A 37 -3.72 6.56 3.28
N ILE A 38 -2.98 6.44 2.17
CA ILE A 38 -2.25 7.54 1.54
C ILE A 38 -3.23 8.56 0.96
N VAL A 39 -4.24 8.09 0.24
CA VAL A 39 -5.27 8.96 -0.37
C VAL A 39 -6.10 9.65 0.71
N ALA A 40 -6.51 8.93 1.76
CA ALA A 40 -7.20 9.50 2.92
C ALA A 40 -6.42 10.66 3.52
N ARG A 41 -5.12 10.45 3.77
CA ARG A 41 -4.21 11.49 4.30
C ARG A 41 -4.08 12.67 3.34
N HIS A 42 -3.88 12.41 2.04
CA HIS A 42 -3.68 13.46 1.05
C HIS A 42 -4.89 14.39 0.91
N TYR A 43 -6.11 13.84 0.97
CA TYR A 43 -7.35 14.60 0.87
C TYR A 43 -7.93 15.03 2.21
N ASN A 44 -7.24 14.78 3.32
CA ASN A 44 -7.71 15.04 4.68
C ASN A 44 -9.12 14.46 4.96
N VAL A 45 -9.35 13.22 4.54
CA VAL A 45 -10.56 12.46 4.82
C VAL A 45 -10.21 11.22 5.63
N SER A 46 -11.16 10.73 6.42
CA SER A 46 -10.97 9.48 7.15
C SER A 46 -11.07 8.26 6.23
N LYS A 47 -10.41 7.15 6.60
CA LYS A 47 -10.58 5.88 5.89
C LYS A 47 -12.05 5.43 5.90
N THR A 48 -12.76 5.61 7.02
CA THR A 48 -14.17 5.28 7.15
C THR A 48 -15.03 6.07 6.17
N GLU A 49 -14.72 7.33 5.90
CA GLU A 49 -15.41 8.12 4.87
C GLU A 49 -15.18 7.58 3.46
N LEU A 50 -13.95 7.15 3.13
CA LEU A 50 -13.66 6.48 1.85
C LEU A 50 -14.50 5.20 1.67
N LEU A 51 -14.83 4.50 2.75
CA LEU A 51 -15.65 3.28 2.71
C LEU A 51 -17.16 3.59 2.78
N SER A 52 -17.56 4.69 3.40
CA SER A 52 -18.97 5.08 3.62
C SER A 52 -19.76 5.27 2.33
N ASN A 53 -21.08 5.19 2.38
CA ASN A 53 -21.97 5.48 1.23
C ASN A 53 -22.16 6.99 0.93
N ARG A 54 -21.47 7.88 1.66
CA ARG A 54 -21.62 9.33 1.50
C ARG A 54 -21.13 9.80 0.13
N ARG A 55 -21.94 10.62 -0.54
CA ARG A 55 -21.74 11.11 -1.92
C ARG A 55 -21.29 12.57 -2.02
N THR A 56 -20.91 13.21 -0.91
CA THR A 56 -20.34 14.57 -0.93
C THR A 56 -19.08 14.61 -1.79
N ARG A 57 -18.93 15.66 -2.61
CA ARG A 57 -17.82 15.80 -3.57
C ARG A 57 -16.44 15.65 -2.93
N THR A 58 -16.30 16.18 -1.70
CA THR A 58 -15.09 16.10 -0.87
C THR A 58 -14.68 14.68 -0.51
N ILE A 59 -15.56 13.69 -0.66
CA ILE A 59 -15.30 12.27 -0.35
C ILE A 59 -15.35 11.42 -1.61
N VAL A 60 -16.24 11.73 -2.55
CA VAL A 60 -16.35 11.00 -3.82
C VAL A 60 -15.06 11.11 -4.62
N LYS A 61 -14.50 12.30 -4.76
CA LYS A 61 -13.28 12.50 -5.55
C LYS A 61 -12.08 11.73 -4.97
N PRO A 62 -11.75 11.82 -3.66
CA PRO A 62 -10.71 10.97 -3.05
C PRO A 62 -10.97 9.47 -3.24
N ARG A 63 -12.22 9.03 -3.08
CA ARG A 63 -12.57 7.62 -3.24
C ARG A 63 -12.34 7.10 -4.65
N GLN A 64 -12.76 7.85 -5.67
CA GLN A 64 -12.52 7.51 -7.07
C GLN A 64 -11.03 7.44 -7.38
N VAL A 65 -10.25 8.40 -6.87
CA VAL A 65 -8.78 8.37 -7.00
C VAL A 65 -8.20 7.12 -6.35
N ALA A 66 -8.62 6.75 -5.14
CA ALA A 66 -8.15 5.54 -4.47
C ALA A 66 -8.53 4.25 -5.23
N MET A 67 -9.73 4.17 -5.80
CA MET A 67 -10.16 3.04 -6.64
C MET A 67 -9.34 2.93 -7.92
N TYR A 68 -9.14 4.05 -8.62
CA TYR A 68 -8.32 4.11 -9.82
C TYR A 68 -6.89 3.67 -9.54
N LEU A 69 -6.26 4.20 -8.48
CA LEU A 69 -4.93 3.79 -8.06
C LEU A 69 -4.89 2.29 -7.72
N SER A 70 -5.93 1.76 -7.06
CA SER A 70 -6.02 0.33 -6.77
C SER A 70 -6.07 -0.52 -8.04
N LYS A 71 -6.77 -0.05 -9.08
CA LYS A 71 -6.86 -0.70 -10.39
C LYS A 71 -5.52 -0.74 -11.11
N VAL A 72 -4.74 0.35 -11.06
CA VAL A 72 -3.50 0.47 -11.85
C VAL A 72 -2.25 -0.01 -11.11
N MET A 73 -2.26 0.02 -9.77
CA MET A 73 -1.08 -0.30 -8.95
C MET A 73 -1.14 -1.69 -8.30
N THR A 74 -2.24 -2.43 -8.46
CA THR A 74 -2.40 -3.76 -7.85
C THR A 74 -3.01 -4.75 -8.85
N PRO A 75 -2.68 -6.05 -8.78
CA PRO A 75 -3.24 -7.07 -9.66
C PRO A 75 -4.66 -7.51 -9.26
N ARG A 76 -5.39 -6.68 -8.49
CA ARG A 76 -6.69 -7.05 -7.90
C ARG A 76 -7.81 -6.85 -8.90
N SER A 77 -8.77 -7.77 -8.88
CA SER A 77 -9.96 -7.70 -9.75
C SER A 77 -10.88 -6.54 -9.38
N LEU A 78 -11.67 -6.03 -10.34
CA LEU A 78 -12.64 -4.95 -10.10
C LEU A 78 -13.66 -5.29 -8.99
N PRO A 79 -14.23 -6.51 -8.93
CA PRO A 79 -15.11 -6.89 -7.82
C PRO A 79 -14.42 -6.88 -6.47
N GLU A 80 -13.15 -7.30 -6.41
CA GLU A 80 -12.38 -7.28 -5.17
C GLU A 80 -12.08 -5.86 -4.70
N ILE A 81 -11.72 -4.97 -5.62
CA ILE A 81 -11.55 -3.54 -5.33
C ILE A 81 -12.86 -2.98 -4.78
N GLY A 82 -14.00 -3.22 -5.46
CA GLY A 82 -15.32 -2.79 -4.99
C GLY A 82 -15.64 -3.23 -3.56
N ARG A 83 -15.37 -4.51 -3.24
CA ARG A 83 -15.49 -5.04 -1.85
C ARG A 83 -14.61 -4.27 -0.86
N ARG A 84 -13.35 -3.97 -1.21
CA ARG A 84 -12.43 -3.21 -0.34
C ARG A 84 -12.84 -1.76 -0.13
N PHE A 85 -13.71 -1.20 -0.97
CA PHE A 85 -14.27 0.13 -0.83
C PHE A 85 -15.73 0.08 -0.35
N GLY A 86 -16.04 -0.71 0.68
CA GLY A 86 -17.36 -0.72 1.31
C GLY A 86 -18.44 -1.46 0.52
N GLY A 87 -18.08 -2.53 -0.19
CA GLY A 87 -19.05 -3.37 -0.91
C GLY A 87 -19.63 -2.71 -2.15
N ARG A 88 -18.86 -1.83 -2.82
CA ARG A 88 -19.33 -1.14 -4.03
C ARG A 88 -19.33 -2.04 -5.25
N ASP A 89 -20.26 -1.75 -6.15
CA ASP A 89 -20.35 -2.46 -7.41
C ASP A 89 -19.07 -2.27 -8.25
N HIS A 90 -18.62 -3.35 -8.89
CA HIS A 90 -17.44 -3.36 -9.74
C HIS A 90 -17.51 -2.34 -10.91
N THR A 91 -18.70 -2.03 -11.41
CA THR A 91 -18.91 -0.97 -12.42
C THR A 91 -18.54 0.42 -11.86
N THR A 92 -18.69 0.65 -10.55
CA THR A 92 -18.25 1.90 -9.91
C THR A 92 -16.72 2.03 -9.89
N VAL A 93 -15.98 0.93 -10.02
CA VAL A 93 -14.51 0.93 -10.14
C VAL A 93 -14.08 1.12 -11.59
N LEU A 94 -14.95 0.78 -12.55
CA LEU A 94 -14.71 0.94 -13.97
C LEU A 94 -14.75 2.43 -14.40
N HIS A 95 -15.69 3.18 -13.83
CA HIS A 95 -15.97 4.60 -14.11
C HIS A 95 -15.24 5.55 -13.13
#